data_AF-A0A8S3UYZ1-F1
#
_entry.id   AF-A0A8S3UYZ1-F1
#
_cell.length_a   1.000
_cell.length_b   1.000
_cell.length_c   1.000
_cell.angle_alpha   90.00
_cell.angle_beta   90.00
_cell.angle_gamma   90.00
#
_symmetry.space_group_name_H-M   'P 1'
#
loop_
_entity.id
_entity.type
_entity.pdbx_description
1 polymer ?
#
loop_
_entity_poly.entity_id
_entity_poly.type
_entity_poly.pdbx_seq_one_letter_code
_entity_poly.pdbx_strand_id
1 'polypeptide(L)'
;MNILHDELNNFKYYYVDMNFDFHEEHKDRRDRNKSLIKLILDKVNHESLDMTIALNLSCRYGLLDFVTFVLENTDHKLLDFKKATSILYDAWERNYSYSTIEEIKDMRDQYEKLIKLIIEKVKHDSLDLQILLNLAFCCYSLDVVTLMLEKQIIKC
;
A
#
# COMPACT_ATOMS: atom_id res chain seq x y z
N MET A 1 6.05 -22.96 -22.87
CA MET A 1 6.70 -22.42 -21.66
C MET A 1 7.31 -21.02 -21.89
N ASN A 2 6.79 -20.22 -22.84
CA ASN A 2 7.33 -18.88 -23.17
C ASN A 2 6.33 -17.72 -22.94
N ILE A 3 5.02 -17.99 -22.84
CA ILE A 3 3.99 -16.93 -22.74
C ILE A 3 4.02 -16.26 -21.35
N LEU A 4 4.21 -17.03 -20.28
CA LEU A 4 4.25 -16.53 -18.90
C LEU A 4 5.47 -15.64 -18.60
N HIS A 5 6.61 -15.89 -19.26
CA HIS A 5 7.80 -15.06 -19.05
C HIS A 5 7.69 -13.71 -19.78
N ASP A 6 7.06 -13.71 -20.95
CA ASP A 6 6.75 -12.50 -21.71
C ASP A 6 5.64 -11.67 -21.05
N GLU A 7 4.63 -12.30 -20.44
CA GLU A 7 3.60 -11.60 -19.65
C GLU A 7 4.16 -10.98 -18.36
N LEU A 8 5.09 -11.66 -17.67
CA LEU A 8 5.79 -11.12 -16.49
C LEU A 8 6.75 -9.97 -16.84
N ASN A 9 7.39 -10.00 -18.01
CA ASN A 9 8.19 -8.86 -18.49
C ASN A 9 7.30 -7.69 -18.94
N ASN A 10 6.12 -7.96 -19.52
CA ASN A 10 5.11 -6.94 -19.79
C ASN A 10 4.49 -6.36 -18.50
N PHE A 11 4.51 -7.10 -17.39
CA PHE A 11 4.08 -6.61 -16.07
C PHE A 11 4.90 -5.42 -15.56
N LYS A 12 6.19 -5.41 -15.89
CA LYS A 12 7.09 -4.28 -15.65
C LYS A 12 6.65 -3.04 -16.44
N TYR A 13 5.94 -3.22 -17.55
CA TYR A 13 5.40 -2.14 -18.39
C TYR A 13 3.96 -1.76 -18.01
N TYR A 14 3.10 -2.70 -17.60
CA TYR A 14 1.73 -2.41 -17.14
C TYR A 14 1.67 -1.48 -15.92
N TYR A 15 2.68 -1.53 -15.04
CA TYR A 15 2.78 -0.60 -13.90
C TYR A 15 3.49 0.72 -14.23
N VAL A 16 4.31 0.75 -15.29
CA VAL A 16 5.10 1.94 -15.68
C VAL A 16 4.29 2.91 -16.54
N ASP A 17 3.22 2.45 -17.19
CA ASP A 17 2.31 3.27 -18.01
C ASP A 17 1.16 3.92 -17.21
N MET A 18 1.32 4.07 -15.89
CA MET A 18 0.39 4.79 -15.00
C MET A 18 0.83 6.26 -14.75
N ASN A 19 1.37 6.91 -15.78
CA ASN A 19 1.61 8.37 -15.79
C ASN A 19 0.32 9.07 -16.22
N PHE A 20 -0.61 9.43 -15.32
CA PHE A 20 -1.72 10.29 -15.75
C PHE A 20 -2.23 11.28 -14.71
N ASP A 21 -2.37 12.52 -15.19
CA ASP A 21 -3.09 13.65 -14.62
C ASP A 21 -4.52 13.29 -14.19
N PHE A 22 -4.94 13.86 -13.06
CA PHE A 22 -6.16 13.51 -12.34
C PHE A 22 -7.39 14.28 -12.87
N HIS A 23 -8.26 13.62 -13.66
CA HIS A 23 -9.64 14.08 -13.95
C HIS A 23 -10.65 12.92 -13.93
N GLU A 24 -11.85 13.17 -13.37
CA GLU A 24 -13.11 12.41 -13.12
C GLU A 24 -13.38 10.97 -13.67
N GLU A 25 -12.62 10.41 -14.60
CA GLU A 25 -12.82 9.04 -15.15
C GLU A 25 -12.41 7.89 -14.20
N HIS A 26 -12.09 8.18 -12.93
CA HIS A 26 -11.26 7.31 -12.09
C HIS A 26 -11.98 6.26 -11.25
N LYS A 27 -13.28 6.40 -10.99
CA LYS A 27 -14.02 5.41 -10.16
C LYS A 27 -14.08 4.04 -10.84
N ASP A 28 -14.43 4.04 -12.12
CA ASP A 28 -14.53 2.83 -12.94
C ASP A 28 -13.15 2.20 -13.25
N ARG A 29 -12.07 2.99 -13.20
CA ARG A 29 -10.69 2.49 -13.31
C ARG A 29 -10.17 1.87 -12.02
N ARG A 30 -10.53 2.44 -10.84
CA ARG A 30 -10.20 1.85 -9.53
C ARG A 30 -10.80 0.44 -9.38
N ASP A 31 -12.05 0.26 -9.76
CA ASP A 31 -12.74 -1.04 -9.69
C ASP A 31 -12.19 -2.07 -10.70
N ARG A 32 -11.80 -1.61 -11.91
CA ARG A 32 -11.05 -2.43 -12.86
C ARG A 32 -9.68 -2.86 -12.32
N ASN A 33 -8.95 -1.95 -11.68
CA ASN A 33 -7.66 -2.28 -11.05
C ASN A 33 -7.82 -3.30 -9.93
N LYS A 34 -8.87 -3.20 -9.08
CA LYS A 34 -9.19 -4.23 -8.07
C LYS A 34 -9.44 -5.60 -8.70
N SER A 35 -10.19 -5.64 -9.80
CA SER A 35 -10.52 -6.89 -10.51
C SER A 35 -9.28 -7.51 -11.17
N LEU A 36 -8.43 -6.69 -11.78
CA LEU A 36 -7.16 -7.12 -12.36
C LEU A 36 -6.22 -7.65 -11.28
N ILE A 37 -6.08 -6.91 -10.17
CA ILE A 37 -5.36 -7.34 -8.98
C ILE A 37 -5.83 -8.72 -8.52
N LYS A 38 -7.14 -8.91 -8.34
CA LYS A 38 -7.67 -10.19 -7.87
C LYS A 38 -7.35 -11.33 -8.85
N LEU A 39 -7.40 -11.06 -10.15
CA LEU A 39 -7.02 -12.01 -11.18
C LEU A 39 -5.52 -12.35 -11.14
N ILE A 40 -4.65 -11.34 -10.95
CA ILE A 40 -3.20 -11.52 -10.80
C ILE A 40 -2.91 -12.40 -9.58
N LEU A 41 -3.62 -12.15 -8.49
CA LEU A 41 -3.46 -12.90 -7.25
C LEU A 41 -3.98 -14.33 -7.36
N ASP A 42 -5.02 -14.58 -8.15
CA ASP A 42 -5.55 -15.93 -8.40
C ASP A 42 -4.72 -16.74 -9.41
N LYS A 43 -3.99 -16.08 -10.32
CA LYS A 43 -3.41 -16.73 -11.51
C LYS A 43 -1.88 -16.76 -11.55
N VAL A 44 -1.20 -15.88 -10.83
CA VAL A 44 0.26 -15.83 -10.85
C VAL A 44 0.84 -16.75 -9.79
N ASN A 45 1.82 -17.58 -10.16
CA ASN A 45 2.62 -18.30 -9.18
C ASN A 45 3.45 -17.27 -8.38
N HIS A 46 3.03 -17.03 -7.13
CA HIS A 46 3.62 -16.04 -6.23
C HIS A 46 5.10 -16.28 -5.94
N GLU A 47 5.61 -17.51 -6.11
CA GLU A 47 7.04 -17.82 -5.97
C GLU A 47 7.91 -17.09 -7.00
N SER A 48 7.32 -16.62 -8.10
CA SER A 48 8.02 -15.91 -9.18
C SER A 48 7.83 -14.39 -9.16
N LEU A 49 6.95 -13.86 -8.29
CA LEU A 49 6.69 -12.43 -8.20
C LEU A 49 7.57 -11.80 -7.12
N ASP A 50 8.31 -10.74 -7.47
CA ASP A 50 8.96 -9.91 -6.46
C ASP A 50 7.90 -9.09 -5.72
N MET A 51 7.43 -9.64 -4.60
CA MET A 51 6.40 -9.03 -3.76
C MET A 51 6.86 -7.69 -3.16
N THR A 52 8.17 -7.44 -3.06
CA THR A 52 8.70 -6.13 -2.62
C THR A 52 8.48 -5.06 -3.70
N ILE A 53 8.71 -5.39 -4.97
CA ILE A 53 8.40 -4.48 -6.08
C ILE A 53 6.90 -4.21 -6.16
N ALA A 54 6.07 -5.26 -6.08
CA ALA A 54 4.62 -5.15 -6.14
C ALA A 54 4.06 -4.28 -4.99
N LEU A 55 4.58 -4.46 -3.77
CA LEU A 55 4.25 -3.64 -2.61
C LEU A 55 4.60 -2.17 -2.85
N ASN A 56 5.85 -1.87 -3.21
CA ASN A 56 6.33 -0.50 -3.42
C ASN A 56 5.52 0.24 -4.48
N LEU A 57 5.21 -0.41 -5.60
CA LEU A 57 4.39 0.18 -6.65
C LEU A 57 2.97 0.46 -6.16
N SER A 58 2.37 -0.50 -5.46
CA SER A 58 1.00 -0.34 -4.95
C SER A 58 0.89 0.78 -3.92
N CYS A 59 1.90 0.93 -3.06
CA CYS A 59 2.04 2.08 -2.18
C CYS A 59 2.13 3.39 -2.98
N ARG A 60 2.98 3.44 -4.02
CA ARG A 60 3.23 4.66 -4.81
C ARG A 60 1.98 5.21 -5.48
N TYR A 61 1.08 4.32 -5.87
CA TYR A 61 -0.17 4.63 -6.56
C TYR A 61 -1.40 4.63 -5.63
N GLY A 62 -1.22 4.48 -4.31
CA GLY A 62 -2.33 4.47 -3.35
C GLY A 62 -3.31 3.31 -3.54
N LEU A 63 -2.85 2.18 -4.07
CA LEU A 63 -3.66 0.96 -4.25
C LEU A 63 -3.78 0.20 -2.92
N LEU A 64 -4.40 0.83 -1.92
CA LEU A 64 -4.39 0.37 -0.53
C LEU A 64 -4.95 -1.04 -0.35
N ASP A 65 -5.97 -1.43 -1.12
CA ASP A 65 -6.52 -2.79 -1.09
C ASP A 65 -5.49 -3.84 -1.51
N PHE A 66 -4.60 -3.52 -2.44
CA PHE A 66 -3.50 -4.42 -2.81
C PHE A 66 -2.45 -4.51 -1.72
N VAL A 67 -2.11 -3.37 -1.10
CA VAL A 67 -1.17 -3.34 0.01
C VAL A 67 -1.69 -4.21 1.15
N THR A 68 -2.99 -4.07 1.48
CA THR A 68 -3.69 -4.94 2.43
C THR A 68 -3.64 -6.41 2.01
N PHE A 69 -3.91 -6.73 0.75
CA PHE A 69 -3.82 -8.10 0.26
C PHE A 69 -2.41 -8.68 0.44
N VAL A 70 -1.36 -7.93 0.06
CA VAL A 70 0.04 -8.36 0.18
C VAL A 70 0.37 -8.64 1.64
N LEU A 71 -0.09 -7.76 2.54
CA LEU A 71 0.03 -7.96 3.99
C LEU A 71 -0.72 -9.22 4.46
N GLU A 72 -1.91 -9.51 3.95
CA GLU A 72 -2.66 -10.67 4.45
C GLU A 72 -2.12 -12.02 3.94
N ASN A 73 -1.46 -12.04 2.78
CA ASN A 73 -1.19 -13.28 2.04
C ASN A 73 0.30 -13.58 1.80
N THR A 74 1.23 -12.77 2.32
CA THR A 74 2.68 -12.93 2.08
C THR A 74 3.46 -13.05 3.39
N ASP A 75 4.55 -13.84 3.41
CA ASP A 75 5.51 -13.78 4.53
C ASP A 75 6.23 -12.42 4.54
N HIS A 76 5.85 -11.58 5.48
CA HIS A 76 6.38 -10.23 5.68
C HIS A 76 7.89 -10.17 5.91
N LYS A 77 8.53 -11.27 6.32
CA LYS A 77 9.99 -11.31 6.54
C LYS A 77 10.79 -11.09 5.26
N LEU A 78 10.16 -11.25 4.10
CA LEU A 78 10.77 -11.09 2.79
C LEU A 78 10.54 -9.70 2.18
N LEU A 79 9.86 -8.79 2.90
CA LEU A 79 9.45 -7.49 2.40
C LEU A 79 10.17 -6.35 3.12
N ASP A 80 10.66 -5.36 2.36
CA ASP A 80 11.21 -4.12 2.91
C ASP A 80 10.10 -3.12 3.24
N PHE A 81 9.57 -3.24 4.47
CA PHE A 81 8.50 -2.37 4.95
C PHE A 81 8.94 -0.95 5.27
N LYS A 82 10.23 -0.68 5.55
CA LYS A 82 10.69 0.70 5.79
C LYS A 82 10.53 1.54 4.53
N LYS A 83 10.92 0.98 3.39
CA LYS A 83 10.71 1.64 2.10
C LYS A 83 9.23 1.75 1.76
N ALA A 84 8.46 0.69 1.98
CA ALA A 84 7.02 0.69 1.66
C ALA A 84 6.22 1.73 2.46
N THR A 85 6.48 1.89 3.76
CA THR A 85 5.81 2.92 4.58
C THR A 85 6.18 4.33 4.16
N SER A 86 7.43 4.57 3.77
CA SER A 86 7.84 5.87 3.21
C SER A 86 7.08 6.19 1.93
N ILE A 87 6.96 5.22 1.03
CA ILE A 87 6.24 5.42 -0.23
C ILE A 87 4.74 5.64 0.03
N LEU A 88 4.15 4.97 1.02
CA LEU A 88 2.77 5.20 1.45
C LEU A 88 2.58 6.64 1.95
N TYR A 89 3.51 7.14 2.76
CA TYR A 89 3.48 8.51 3.25
C TYR A 89 3.56 9.53 2.10
N ASP A 90 4.48 9.35 1.15
CA ASP A 90 4.58 10.22 -0.02
C ASP A 90 3.31 10.17 -0.90
N ALA A 91 2.66 9.01 -0.97
CA ALA A 91 1.40 8.85 -1.71
C ALA A 91 0.25 9.54 -0.99
N TRP A 92 0.22 9.51 0.35
CA TRP A 92 -0.73 10.28 1.14
C TRP A 92 -0.63 11.78 0.84
N GLU A 93 0.57 12.37 0.96
CA GLU A 93 0.77 13.82 0.77
C GLU A 93 0.38 14.29 -0.64
N ARG A 94 0.73 13.48 -1.65
CA ARG A 94 0.35 13.76 -3.04
C ARG A 94 -1.16 13.77 -3.21
N ASN A 95 -1.85 12.73 -2.76
CA ASN A 95 -3.31 12.65 -2.91
C ASN A 95 -4.02 13.73 -2.09
N TYR A 96 -3.57 14.00 -0.86
CA TYR A 96 -4.15 15.04 0.00
C TYR A 96 -4.20 16.41 -0.69
N SER A 97 -3.19 16.75 -1.50
CA SER A 97 -3.08 18.05 -2.16
C SER A 97 -4.10 18.27 -3.29
N TYR A 98 -4.67 17.19 -3.84
CA TYR A 98 -5.59 17.24 -4.98
C TYR A 98 -7.00 16.71 -4.66
N SER A 99 -7.24 16.28 -3.42
CA SER A 99 -8.50 15.67 -3.00
C SER A 99 -9.48 16.68 -2.40
N THR A 100 -10.77 16.41 -2.59
CA THR A 100 -11.87 17.06 -1.87
C THR A 100 -11.90 16.64 -0.39
N ILE A 101 -12.64 17.37 0.44
CA ILE A 101 -12.79 17.04 1.88
C ILE A 101 -13.37 15.65 2.11
N GLU A 102 -14.33 15.22 1.26
CA GLU A 102 -14.95 13.89 1.38
C GLU A 102 -13.97 12.78 1.01
N GLU A 103 -13.19 12.97 -0.05
CA GLU A 103 -12.13 12.04 -0.46
C GLU A 103 -11.02 11.95 0.59
N ILE A 104 -10.66 13.09 1.22
CA ILE A 104 -9.70 13.09 2.32
C ILE A 104 -10.23 12.25 3.48
N LYS A 105 -11.51 12.37 3.86
CA LYS A 105 -12.10 11.56 4.94
C LYS A 105 -12.04 10.07 4.62
N ASP A 106 -12.49 9.68 3.43
CA ASP A 106 -12.45 8.27 2.99
C ASP A 106 -11.02 7.72 2.97
N MET A 107 -10.06 8.51 2.47
CA MET A 107 -8.66 8.14 2.49
C MET A 107 -8.14 7.97 3.93
N ARG A 108 -8.47 8.87 4.87
CA ARG A 108 -8.04 8.75 6.28
C ARG A 108 -8.45 7.40 6.86
N ASP A 109 -9.71 7.01 6.66
CA ASP A 109 -10.24 5.75 7.17
C ASP A 109 -9.53 4.53 6.58
N GLN A 110 -9.19 4.58 5.29
CA GLN A 110 -8.47 3.47 4.62
C GLN A 110 -7.02 3.38 5.08
N TYR A 111 -6.31 4.51 5.18
CA TYR A 111 -4.94 4.54 5.68
C TYR A 111 -4.88 4.12 7.15
N GLU A 112 -5.83 4.55 7.99
CA GLU A 112 -5.90 4.12 9.39
C GLU A 112 -5.96 2.59 9.50
N LYS A 113 -6.88 1.95 8.76
CA LYS A 113 -7.01 0.49 8.75
C LYS A 113 -5.72 -0.20 8.30
N LEU A 114 -5.10 0.33 7.25
CA LEU A 114 -3.85 -0.21 6.71
C LEU A 114 -2.71 -0.08 7.73
N ILE A 115 -2.59 1.06 8.41
CA ILE A 115 -1.54 1.29 9.41
C ILE A 115 -1.72 0.33 10.60
N LYS A 116 -2.95 0.14 11.09
CA LYS A 116 -3.25 -0.84 12.14
C LYS A 116 -2.82 -2.25 11.71
N LEU A 117 -3.13 -2.64 10.47
CA LEU A 117 -2.70 -3.94 9.92
C LEU A 117 -1.17 -4.07 9.84
N ILE A 118 -0.47 -3.02 9.39
CA ILE A 118 1.01 -2.99 9.35
C ILE A 118 1.58 -3.20 10.76
N ILE A 119 1.07 -2.48 11.76
CA ILE A 119 1.50 -2.60 13.16
C ILE A 119 1.28 -4.01 13.70
N GLU A 120 0.17 -4.66 13.34
CA GLU A 120 -0.15 -6.01 13.83
C GLU A 120 0.70 -7.11 13.18
N LYS A 121 1.06 -6.93 11.91
CA LYS A 121 1.62 -8.00 11.07
C LYS A 121 3.13 -7.91 10.89
N VAL A 122 3.69 -6.70 10.91
CA VAL A 122 5.10 -6.46 10.60
C VAL A 122 5.91 -6.36 11.88
N LYS A 123 7.08 -7.01 11.89
CA LYS A 123 8.01 -6.92 13.03
C LYS A 123 8.46 -5.48 13.25
N HIS A 124 8.44 -5.03 14.51
CA HIS A 124 8.68 -3.63 14.85
C HIS A 124 10.03 -3.10 14.34
N ASP A 125 11.10 -3.90 14.41
CA ASP A 125 12.44 -3.49 13.95
C ASP A 125 12.54 -3.25 12.43
N SER A 126 11.55 -3.75 11.68
CA SER A 126 11.42 -3.59 10.22
C SER A 126 10.58 -2.37 9.84
N LEU A 127 10.13 -1.59 10.83
CA LEU A 127 9.32 -0.39 10.62
C LEU A 127 10.15 0.88 10.84
N ASP A 128 9.77 1.94 10.13
CA ASP A 128 10.25 3.29 10.41
C ASP A 128 9.23 3.99 11.33
N LEU A 129 9.62 4.18 12.58
CA LEU A 129 8.77 4.74 13.64
C LEU A 129 8.31 6.16 13.33
N GLN A 130 9.19 6.99 12.75
CA GLN A 130 8.87 8.37 12.45
C GLN A 130 7.81 8.45 11.36
N ILE A 131 7.95 7.62 10.33
CA ILE A 131 7.01 7.56 9.22
C ILE A 131 5.65 7.03 9.69
N LEU A 132 5.63 6.01 10.55
CA LEU A 132 4.38 5.49 11.14
C LEU A 132 3.67 6.53 12.01
N LEU A 133 4.40 7.30 12.82
CA LEU A 133 3.83 8.40 13.59
C LEU A 133 3.27 9.48 12.68
N ASN A 134 4.00 9.88 11.64
CA ASN A 134 3.53 10.87 10.67
C ASN A 134 2.23 10.40 10.00
N LEU A 135 2.18 9.15 9.56
CA LEU A 135 0.98 8.53 8.98
C LEU A 135 -0.20 8.50 9.97
N ALA A 136 0.04 8.19 11.25
CA ALA A 136 -0.97 8.23 12.30
C ALA A 136 -1.57 9.64 12.47
N PHE A 137 -0.71 10.67 12.46
CA PHE A 137 -1.13 12.06 12.53
C PHE A 137 -1.88 12.53 11.29
N CYS A 138 -1.46 12.11 10.09
CA CYS A 138 -2.18 12.38 8.84
C CYS A 138 -3.61 11.83 8.86
N CYS A 139 -3.82 10.69 9.55
CA CYS A 139 -5.13 10.09 9.75
C CYS A 139 -5.90 10.70 10.92
N TYR A 140 -5.28 11.57 11.73
CA TYR A 140 -5.83 12.09 12.99
C TYR A 140 -6.27 10.97 13.95
N SER A 141 -5.57 9.84 13.91
CA SER A 141 -5.99 8.62 14.60
C SER A 141 -5.26 8.44 15.91
N LEU A 142 -5.91 8.82 17.02
CA LEU A 142 -5.41 8.54 18.37
C LEU A 142 -5.34 7.03 18.64
N ASP A 143 -6.23 6.24 18.03
CA ASP A 143 -6.25 4.79 18.14
C ASP A 143 -4.96 4.16 17.61
N VAL A 144 -4.45 4.65 16.48
CA VAL A 144 -3.16 4.17 15.93
C VAL A 144 -2.03 4.47 16.89
N VAL A 145 -1.96 5.69 17.42
CA VAL A 145 -0.91 6.08 18.38
C VAL A 145 -0.99 5.23 19.65
N THR A 146 -2.21 4.98 20.14
CA THR A 146 -2.48 4.12 21.30
C THR A 146 -2.02 2.69 21.03
N LEU A 147 -2.34 2.13 19.86
CA LEU A 147 -1.89 0.80 19.45
C LEU A 147 -0.35 0.72 19.38
N MET A 148 0.33 1.76 18.89
CA MET A 148 1.79 1.81 18.88
C MET A 148 2.38 1.80 20.29
N LEU A 149 1.75 2.48 21.26
CA LEU A 149 2.14 2.45 22.67
C LEU A 149 1.92 1.06 23.29
N GLU A 150 0.75 0.46 23.09
CA GLU A 150 0.41 -0.87 23.61
C GLU A 150 1.36 -1.96 23.10
N LYS A 151 1.76 -1.85 21.83
CA LYS A 151 2.73 -2.75 21.19
C LYS A 151 4.18 -2.42 21.57
N GLN A 152 4.42 -1.37 22.38
CA GLN A 152 5.76 -0.89 22.76
C GLN A 152 6.64 -0.57 21.53
N ILE A 153 6.01 -0.16 20.44
CA ILE A 153 6.66 0.33 19.22
C ILE A 153 7.33 1.67 19.51
N ILE A 154 6.64 2.52 20.27
CA ILE A 154 7.17 3.77 20.84
C ILE A 154 7.19 3.66 22.37
N LYS A 155 8.19 4.29 23.00
CA LYS A 155 8.33 4.34 24.47
C LYS A 155 8.14 5.78 24.94
N CYS A 156 7.40 5.95 26.04
CA CYS A 156 7.28 7.21 26.76
C CYS A 156 8.46 7.41 27.72
#